data_AF-A0AAD5WJC0-F1
#
_entry.id   AF-A0AAD5WJC0-F1
#
_cell.length_a   1.000
_cell.length_b   1.000
_cell.length_c   1.000
_cell.angle_alpha   90.00
_cell.angle_beta   90.00
_cell.angle_gamma   90.00
#
_symmetry.space_group_name_H-M   'P 1'
#
loop_
_entity.id
_entity.type
_entity.pdbx_description
1 polymer ?
#
loop_
_entity_poly.entity_id
_entity_poly.type
_entity_poly.pdbx_seq_one_letter_code
_entity_poly.pdbx_strand_id
1 'polypeptide(L)'
;MGIPVESSLPVLTNFSLVVDALFGFSFQPPVREPFGEIIEAVTKSGIFVFSIDIPSGWHVENGAPSEGPYIRPHGIISLTAPKLCVREWTGPHFVGGRFVPKKLASEHGLQLPNYPKAEQIVKLE
;
A
#
# COMPACT_ATOMS: atom_id res chain seq x y z
N MET A 1 8.75 18.78 9.97
CA MET A 1 9.42 17.67 9.26
C MET A 1 10.07 18.08 7.93
N GLY A 2 10.00 19.34 7.47
CA GLY A 2 10.80 19.80 6.31
C GLY A 2 10.49 19.12 4.97
N ILE A 3 9.40 18.35 4.89
CA ILE A 3 8.94 17.71 3.66
C ILE A 3 8.21 18.79 2.84
N PRO A 4 8.67 19.09 1.62
CA PRO A 4 7.98 20.03 0.73
C PRO A 4 6.57 19.54 0.42
N VAL A 5 5.61 20.46 0.40
CA VAL A 5 4.25 20.20 -0.05
C VAL A 5 4.06 20.94 -1.37
N GLU A 6 3.84 20.19 -2.43
CA GLU A 6 3.60 20.74 -3.75
C GLU A 6 2.10 21.00 -3.96
N SER A 7 1.76 22.13 -4.56
CA SER A 7 0.37 22.46 -4.91
C SER A 7 -0.12 21.77 -6.18
N SER A 8 0.78 21.12 -6.92
CA SER A 8 0.52 20.42 -8.18
C SER A 8 1.42 19.20 -8.29
N LEU A 9 1.05 18.24 -9.13
CA LEU A 9 1.88 17.06 -9.36
C LEU A 9 3.24 17.47 -9.94
N PRO A 10 4.37 17.12 -9.31
CA PRO A 10 5.68 17.44 -9.83
C PRO A 10 6.03 16.55 -11.04
N VAL A 11 7.14 16.87 -11.72
CA VAL A 11 7.70 16.00 -12.77
C VAL A 11 8.16 14.69 -12.12
N LEU A 12 7.30 13.66 -12.22
CA LEU A 12 7.50 12.41 -11.51
C LEU A 12 8.86 11.77 -11.82
N THR A 13 9.36 11.87 -13.05
CA THR A 13 10.65 11.27 -13.47
C THR A 13 11.88 11.84 -12.74
N ASN A 14 11.73 12.92 -11.96
CA ASN A 14 12.79 13.41 -11.07
C ASN A 14 12.93 12.58 -9.78
N PHE A 15 12.01 11.66 -9.52
CA PHE A 15 12.00 10.78 -8.35
C PHE A 15 12.33 9.35 -8.76
N SER A 16 13.08 8.65 -7.91
CA SER A 16 13.41 7.24 -8.14
C SER A 16 12.30 6.28 -7.68
N LEU A 17 11.37 6.76 -6.84
CA LEU A 17 10.33 5.97 -6.20
C LEU A 17 9.12 6.86 -5.86
N VAL A 18 7.92 6.31 -5.99
CA VAL A 18 6.68 6.87 -5.43
C VAL A 18 6.22 6.00 -4.28
N VAL A 19 5.84 6.64 -3.17
CA VAL A 19 5.14 5.99 -2.06
C VAL A 19 3.66 6.28 -2.22
N ASP A 20 2.89 5.24 -2.53
CA ASP A 20 1.44 5.31 -2.58
C ASP A 20 0.86 5.21 -1.17
N ALA A 21 0.36 6.34 -0.69
CA ALA A 21 -0.28 6.50 0.62
C ALA A 21 -1.59 7.30 0.50
N LEU A 22 -2.25 7.26 -0.66
CA LEU A 22 -3.48 8.03 -0.90
C LEU A 22 -4.67 7.43 -0.14
N PHE A 23 -4.85 6.11 -0.23
CA PHE A 23 -5.99 5.40 0.34
C PHE A 23 -5.54 4.13 1.07
N GLY A 24 -6.10 3.91 2.27
CA GLY A 24 -5.89 2.70 3.06
C GLY A 24 -7.11 1.78 3.07
N PHE A 25 -7.10 0.77 3.95
CA PHE A 25 -8.12 -0.30 4.00
C PHE A 25 -9.59 0.16 4.11
N SER A 26 -9.85 1.37 4.60
CA SER A 26 -11.20 1.92 4.74
C SER A 26 -11.77 2.52 3.46
N PHE A 27 -10.98 2.56 2.39
CA PHE A 27 -11.43 3.08 1.10
C PHE A 27 -12.44 2.14 0.46
N GLN A 28 -13.46 2.74 -0.15
CA GLN A 28 -14.45 2.04 -0.97
C GLN A 28 -14.43 2.70 -2.37
N PRO A 29 -14.18 1.93 -3.44
CA PRO A 29 -14.30 2.42 -4.81
C PRO A 29 -15.69 3.02 -5.10
N PRO A 30 -15.82 3.91 -6.11
CA PRO A 30 -14.78 4.33 -7.05
C PRO A 30 -13.91 5.49 -6.54
N VAL A 31 -12.71 5.61 -7.11
CA VAL A 31 -11.85 6.79 -6.92
C VAL A 31 -12.55 8.03 -7.48
N ARG A 32 -12.41 9.16 -6.80
CA ARG A 32 -12.93 10.48 -7.22
C ARG A 32 -11.81 11.48 -7.39
N GLU A 33 -12.06 12.54 -8.15
CA GLU A 33 -11.10 13.63 -8.28
C GLU A 33 -10.82 14.33 -6.93
N PRO A 34 -9.59 14.84 -6.73
CA PRO A 34 -8.48 14.92 -7.69
C PRO A 34 -7.58 13.67 -7.75
N PHE A 35 -7.96 12.58 -7.08
CA PHE A 35 -7.10 11.42 -6.93
C PHE A 35 -7.03 10.55 -8.19
N GLY A 36 -8.03 10.64 -9.07
CA GLY A 36 -8.02 9.94 -10.36
C GLY A 36 -6.85 10.42 -11.23
N GLU A 37 -6.72 11.73 -11.39
CA GLU A 37 -5.62 12.36 -12.13
C GLU A 37 -4.24 11.98 -11.57
N ILE A 38 -4.08 11.99 -10.25
CA ILE A 38 -2.82 11.62 -9.58
C ILE A 38 -2.46 10.16 -9.87
N ILE A 39 -3.42 9.24 -9.67
CA ILE A 39 -3.21 7.81 -9.87
C ILE A 39 -2.88 7.50 -11.34
N GLU A 40 -3.55 8.16 -12.28
CA GLU A 40 -3.25 8.01 -13.70
C GLU A 40 -1.83 8.46 -14.04
N ALA A 41 -1.41 9.62 -13.53
CA ALA A 41 -0.07 10.14 -13.78
C ALA A 41 1.01 9.23 -13.19
N VAL A 42 0.82 8.73 -11.97
CA VAL A 42 1.73 7.74 -11.36
C VAL A 42 1.78 6.47 -12.18
N THR A 43 0.63 5.93 -12.59
CA THR A 43 0.53 4.70 -13.40
C THR A 43 1.24 4.84 -14.75
N LYS A 44 1.11 6.01 -15.41
CA LYS A 44 1.74 6.31 -16.70
C LYS A 44 3.24 6.65 -16.58
N SER A 45 3.73 7.00 -15.39
CA SER A 45 5.12 7.44 -15.19
C SER A 45 6.18 6.33 -15.35
N GLY A 46 5.79 5.06 -15.13
CA GLY A 46 6.72 3.92 -15.14
C GLY A 46 7.70 3.86 -13.96
N ILE A 47 7.54 4.73 -12.95
CA ILE A 47 8.40 4.78 -11.77
C ILE A 47 8.04 3.65 -10.81
N PHE A 48 9.01 3.19 -10.03
CA PHE A 48 8.75 2.22 -8.96
C PHE A 48 7.75 2.79 -7.95
N VAL A 49 6.75 2.00 -7.60
CA VAL A 49 5.69 2.38 -6.65
C VAL A 49 5.60 1.38 -5.52
N PHE A 50 5.63 1.84 -4.28
CA PHE A 50 5.33 1.01 -3.12
C PHE A 50 4.05 1.51 -2.45
N SER A 51 3.07 0.63 -2.29
CA SER A 51 1.80 0.97 -1.64
C SER A 51 1.83 0.65 -0.15
N ILE A 52 1.39 1.62 0.65
CA ILE A 52 1.20 1.46 2.09
C ILE A 52 -0.17 0.84 2.35
N ASP A 53 -0.16 -0.25 3.09
CA ASP A 53 -1.29 -1.05 3.51
C ASP A 53 -2.02 -1.81 2.40
N ILE A 54 -2.69 -1.07 1.51
CA ILE A 54 -3.34 -1.59 0.29
C ILE A 54 -3.04 -0.64 -0.88
N PRO A 55 -3.00 -1.11 -2.13
CA PRO A 55 -2.78 -0.22 -3.26
C PRO A 55 -3.98 0.69 -3.50
N SER A 56 -3.74 1.99 -3.69
CA SER A 56 -4.83 2.96 -3.82
C SER A 56 -5.72 2.65 -5.03
N GLY A 57 -7.03 2.69 -4.79
CA GLY A 57 -8.05 2.32 -5.77
C GLY A 57 -8.48 0.85 -5.73
N TRP A 58 -7.78 -0.01 -4.97
CA TRP A 58 -8.20 -1.41 -4.79
C TRP A 58 -9.33 -1.51 -3.77
N HIS A 59 -10.22 -2.49 -3.97
CA HIS A 59 -11.16 -2.90 -2.94
C HIS A 59 -10.43 -3.77 -1.91
N VAL A 60 -10.62 -3.51 -0.61
CA VAL A 60 -9.89 -4.17 0.50
C VAL A 60 -9.96 -5.71 0.49
N GLU A 61 -11.05 -6.27 -0.04
CA GLU A 61 -11.21 -7.72 -0.24
C GLU A 61 -10.98 -8.20 -1.68
N ASN A 62 -11.65 -7.58 -2.65
CA ASN A 62 -11.69 -8.08 -4.03
C ASN A 62 -10.46 -7.71 -4.88
N GLY A 63 -9.56 -6.86 -4.37
CA GLY A 63 -8.36 -6.45 -5.10
C GLY A 63 -8.60 -5.31 -6.10
N ALA A 64 -7.80 -5.29 -7.17
CA ALA A 64 -7.88 -4.27 -8.21
C ALA A 64 -9.26 -4.28 -8.92
N PRO A 65 -9.87 -3.11 -9.18
CA PRO A 65 -11.07 -3.04 -9.98
C PRO A 65 -10.78 -3.40 -11.45
N SER A 66 -11.83 -3.79 -12.20
CA SER A 66 -11.73 -4.09 -13.64
C SER A 66 -11.45 -2.84 -14.48
N GLU A 67 -11.89 -1.68 -14.01
CA GLU A 67 -11.82 -0.40 -14.72
C GLU A 67 -11.59 0.77 -13.75
N GLY A 68 -11.28 1.94 -14.30
CA GLY A 68 -11.01 3.15 -13.54
C GLY A 68 -9.56 3.27 -13.05
N PRO A 69 -9.22 4.40 -12.39
CA PRO A 69 -7.88 4.66 -11.92
C PRO A 69 -7.58 3.85 -10.65
N TYR A 70 -6.53 3.05 -10.69
CA TYR A 70 -5.96 2.35 -9.54
C TYR A 70 -4.44 2.22 -9.68
N ILE A 71 -3.75 2.13 -8.55
CA ILE A 71 -2.29 1.96 -8.51
C ILE A 71 -1.93 0.51 -8.84
N ARG A 72 -0.91 0.35 -9.69
CA ARG A 72 -0.23 -0.92 -9.95
C ARG A 72 1.13 -0.88 -9.23
N PRO A 73 1.23 -1.35 -7.99
CA PRO A 73 2.45 -1.24 -7.22
C PRO A 73 3.51 -2.21 -7.73
N HIS A 74 4.76 -1.90 -7.42
CA HIS A 74 5.90 -2.82 -7.52
C HIS A 74 6.14 -3.57 -6.21
N GLY A 75 5.64 -3.04 -5.09
CA GLY A 75 5.71 -3.68 -3.79
C GLY A 75 4.63 -3.19 -2.84
N ILE A 76 4.28 -4.01 -1.86
CA ILE A 76 3.23 -3.71 -0.88
C ILE A 76 3.81 -3.78 0.52
N ILE A 77 3.44 -2.82 1.37
CA ILE A 77 3.79 -2.80 2.79
C ILE A 77 2.49 -2.89 3.61
N SER A 78 2.03 -4.09 3.91
CA SER A 78 0.83 -4.28 4.75
C SER A 78 1.08 -3.80 6.18
N LEU A 79 0.10 -3.13 6.78
CA LEU A 79 0.19 -2.69 8.16
C LEU A 79 -0.63 -3.61 9.07
N THR A 80 -0.07 -3.99 10.22
CA THR A 80 -0.66 -4.90 11.22
C THR A 80 -0.75 -6.34 10.72
N ALA A 81 -1.51 -6.57 9.65
CA ALA A 81 -1.65 -7.84 8.95
C ALA A 81 -2.05 -7.58 7.48
N PRO A 82 -1.69 -8.46 6.54
CA PRO A 82 -2.16 -8.40 5.16
C PRO A 82 -3.69 -8.42 5.04
N LYS A 83 -4.21 -7.71 4.04
CA LYS A 83 -5.64 -7.67 3.71
C LYS A 83 -5.96 -8.70 2.62
N LEU A 84 -7.23 -9.07 2.46
CA LEU A 84 -7.66 -10.08 1.49
C LEU A 84 -7.34 -9.69 0.04
N CYS A 85 -7.33 -8.39 -0.28
CA CYS A 85 -7.01 -7.89 -1.62
C CYS A 85 -5.62 -8.30 -2.15
N VAL A 86 -4.69 -8.65 -1.26
CA VAL A 86 -3.33 -9.05 -1.63
C VAL A 86 -3.09 -10.55 -1.46
N ARG A 87 -4.16 -11.35 -1.35
CA ARG A 87 -4.05 -12.80 -1.19
C ARG A 87 -3.33 -13.49 -2.35
N GLU A 88 -3.56 -13.01 -3.58
CA GLU A 88 -2.93 -13.52 -4.80
C GLU A 88 -1.67 -12.73 -5.21
N TRP A 89 -1.14 -11.88 -4.31
CA TRP A 89 0.02 -11.04 -4.61
C TRP A 89 1.30 -11.89 -4.64
N THR A 90 2.09 -11.73 -5.70
CA THR A 90 3.33 -12.48 -5.92
C THR A 90 4.58 -11.60 -6.01
N GLY A 91 4.42 -10.28 -5.92
CA GLY A 91 5.53 -9.34 -5.91
C GLY A 91 6.16 -9.17 -4.52
N PRO A 92 7.16 -8.29 -4.39
CA PRO A 92 7.70 -7.89 -3.09
C PRO A 92 6.59 -7.50 -2.09
N HIS A 93 6.51 -8.21 -0.97
CA HIS A 93 5.52 -7.96 0.07
C HIS A 93 6.23 -7.87 1.42
N PHE A 94 5.92 -6.81 2.16
CA PHE A 94 6.39 -6.61 3.51
C PHE A 94 5.20 -6.43 4.43
N VAL A 95 5.36 -6.81 5.70
CA VAL A 95 4.45 -6.42 6.76
C VAL A 95 5.18 -5.62 7.81
N GLY A 96 4.57 -4.52 8.22
CA GLY A 96 5.00 -3.69 9.33
C GLY A 96 3.90 -3.55 10.37
N GLY A 97 4.15 -2.71 11.37
CA GLY A 97 3.21 -2.51 12.48
C GLY A 97 3.39 -3.53 13.60
N ARG A 98 4.63 -3.64 14.07
CA ARG A 98 5.04 -4.51 15.19
C ARG A 98 4.57 -3.97 16.55
N PHE A 99 3.27 -3.86 16.72
CA PHE A 99 2.65 -3.38 17.96
C PHE A 99 1.44 -4.22 18.38
N VAL A 100 1.09 -5.27 17.62
CA VAL A 100 -0.04 -6.14 17.93
C VAL A 100 0.24 -6.97 19.19
N PRO A 101 -0.57 -6.84 20.25
CA PRO A 101 -0.41 -7.65 21.45
C PRO A 101 -0.66 -9.13 21.16
N LYS A 102 0.11 -10.04 21.76
CA LYS A 102 -0.04 -11.50 21.58
C LYS A 102 -1.46 -12.00 21.87
N LYS A 103 -2.13 -11.41 22.87
CA LYS A 103 -3.51 -11.74 23.23
C LYS A 103 -4.47 -11.44 22.06
N LEU A 104 -4.37 -10.25 21.48
CA LEU A 104 -5.19 -9.83 20.35
C LEU A 104 -4.92 -10.71 19.12
N ALA A 105 -3.66 -11.04 18.86
CA ALA A 105 -3.31 -11.95 17.78
C ALA A 105 -3.96 -13.33 17.97
N SER A 106 -3.93 -13.88 19.19
CA SER A 106 -4.55 -15.18 19.49
C SER A 106 -6.08 -15.13 19.40
N GLU A 107 -6.73 -14.08 19.91
CA GLU A 107 -8.19 -13.92 19.91
C GLU A 107 -8.76 -13.85 18.48
N HIS A 108 -8.01 -13.26 17.55
CA HIS A 108 -8.41 -13.11 16.16
C HIS A 108 -7.75 -14.13 15.21
N GLY A 109 -7.02 -15.12 15.73
CA GLY A 109 -6.35 -16.14 14.91
C GLY A 109 -5.30 -15.58 13.95
N LEU A 110 -4.69 -14.43 14.27
CA LEU A 110 -3.70 -13.79 13.42
C LEU A 110 -2.36 -14.54 13.48
N GLN A 111 -1.91 -15.01 12.32
CA GLN A 111 -0.58 -15.60 12.15
C GLN A 111 0.43 -14.51 11.79
N LEU A 112 0.90 -13.79 12.81
CA LEU A 112 1.90 -12.73 12.61
C LEU A 112 3.30 -13.32 12.43
N PRO A 113 4.15 -12.77 11.53
CA PRO A 113 5.50 -13.27 11.38
C PRO A 113 6.37 -12.91 12.59
N ASN A 114 7.48 -13.64 12.72
CA ASN A 114 8.52 -13.29 13.67
C ASN A 114 9.34 -12.11 13.14
N TYR A 115 9.31 -10.99 13.85
CA TYR A 115 10.13 -9.81 13.52
C TYR A 115 11.56 -10.01 14.04
N PRO A 116 12.59 -10.05 13.19
CA PRO A 116 13.98 -10.26 13.62
C PRO A 116 14.43 -9.15 14.57
N LYS A 117 15.05 -9.52 15.71
CA LYS A 117 15.64 -8.55 16.67
C LYS A 117 14.66 -7.39 16.99
N ALA A 118 15.03 -6.16 16.66
CA ALA A 118 14.25 -4.94 16.86
C ALA A 118 13.60 -4.40 15.56
N GLU A 119 13.66 -5.16 14.46
CA GLU A 119 13.08 -4.76 13.16
C GLU A 119 11.59 -4.46 13.30
N GLN A 120 11.14 -3.44 12.58
CA GLN A 120 9.73 -3.00 12.54
C GLN A 120 8.99 -3.52 11.30
N ILE A 121 9.70 -4.20 10.41
CA ILE A 121 9.19 -4.76 9.17
C ILE A 121 9.73 -6.18 8.94
N VAL A 122 8.98 -7.00 8.22
CA VAL A 122 9.38 -8.33 7.75
C VAL A 122 8.99 -8.46 6.30
N LYS A 123 9.87 -9.01 5.46
CA LYS A 123 9.52 -9.43 4.11
C LYS A 123 8.75 -10.76 4.19
N LEU A 124 7.59 -10.82 3.55
CA LEU A 124 6.80 -12.04 3.42
C LEU A 124 7.31 -12.84 2.21
N GLU A 125 7.37 -14.16 2.36
CA GLU A 125 7.76 -15.13 1.33
C GLU A 125 6.53 -15.78 0.69
#